data_AF-A0ABD2ANL1-F1
#
_entry.id   AF-A0ABD2ANL1-F1
#
_cell.length_a   1.000
_cell.length_b   1.000
_cell.length_c   1.000
_cell.angle_alpha   90.00
_cell.angle_beta   90.00
_cell.angle_gamma   90.00
#
_symmetry.space_group_name_H-M   'P 1'
#
loop_
_entity.id
_entity.type
_entity.pdbx_description
1 polymer ?
#
loop_
_entity_poly.entity_id
_entity_poly.type
_entity_poly.pdbx_seq_one_letter_code
_entity_poly.pdbx_strand_id
1 'polypeptide(L)'
;MPEGAMDGGRIMKMEVDYSTNCDTKIPECKKLAREGKLHDALDQLLALEKLTRTGADMASTSRVLVAICEICLEAKNWAALNEHIVLLSKRRSQLKQAVTKMVQECCSYVDKTPDKETMVKLIETLRSVTEGKIYVEVERARLTHRLAKIKEEDGDINGAAAVMLELQVETYGSMSRREKASLILEQMRLCLAKKDFMRTQIIAKKINVKFFSDENDEETQTLKLKYYDLMMELSRHEGWHLELCRHNRAVLETPAVREDPEKRHTALSRAVLYLILASHEPEQADLTHRLLADKMLDEIPIYKYDIY
;
A
#
# COMPACT_ATOMS: atom_id res chain seq x y z
N MET A 1 15.49 -35.08 -31.61
CA MET A 1 16.15 -33.93 -30.96
C MET A 1 15.46 -32.69 -31.47
N PRO A 2 14.85 -31.84 -30.63
CA PRO A 2 14.28 -30.60 -31.13
C PRO A 2 15.28 -29.46 -30.90
N GLU A 3 15.53 -28.73 -31.99
CA GLU A 3 16.45 -27.60 -32.13
C GLU A 3 15.89 -26.37 -31.40
N GLY A 4 16.75 -25.71 -30.60
CA GLY A 4 16.38 -24.51 -29.85
C GLY A 4 16.38 -23.26 -30.72
N ALA A 5 15.31 -22.46 -30.63
CA ALA A 5 15.27 -21.12 -31.19
C ALA A 5 16.12 -20.17 -30.35
N MET A 6 17.01 -19.40 -31.00
CA MET A 6 17.83 -18.38 -30.37
C MET A 6 17.12 -17.02 -30.40
N ASP A 7 16.92 -16.42 -29.22
CA ASP A 7 16.76 -14.97 -29.06
C ASP A 7 17.81 -14.46 -28.06
N GLY A 8 18.62 -13.49 -28.48
CA GLY A 8 19.57 -12.80 -27.60
C GLY A 8 20.67 -13.64 -26.93
N GLY A 9 21.15 -14.73 -27.56
CA GLY A 9 22.35 -15.45 -27.08
C GLY A 9 22.19 -16.25 -25.78
N ARG A 10 20.96 -16.38 -25.25
CA ARG A 10 20.63 -17.37 -24.22
C ARG A 10 19.95 -18.56 -24.87
N ILE A 11 20.47 -19.76 -24.61
CA ILE A 11 19.79 -21.01 -24.92
C ILE A 11 18.48 -21.02 -24.10
N MET A 12 17.36 -20.63 -24.72
CA MET A 12 16.04 -20.85 -24.15
C MET A 12 15.80 -22.35 -24.18
N LYS A 13 15.85 -22.96 -23.00
CA LYS A 13 15.45 -24.36 -22.81
C LYS A 13 14.00 -24.47 -23.28
N MET A 14 13.72 -25.39 -24.21
CA MET A 14 12.35 -25.58 -24.72
C MET A 14 11.39 -25.80 -23.55
N GLU A 15 10.32 -25.02 -23.56
CA GLU A 15 9.21 -25.14 -22.62
C GLU A 15 8.57 -26.52 -22.84
N VAL A 16 8.56 -27.33 -21.79
CA VAL A 16 7.91 -28.64 -21.81
C VAL A 16 6.57 -28.47 -21.12
N ASP A 17 5.48 -28.57 -21.87
CA ASP A 17 4.13 -28.43 -21.31
C ASP A 17 3.79 -29.63 -20.41
N TYR A 18 3.53 -29.34 -19.13
CA TYR A 18 3.10 -30.31 -18.13
C TYR A 18 1.64 -30.11 -17.71
N SER A 19 0.85 -29.34 -18.48
CA SER A 19 -0.55 -29.03 -18.20
C SER A 19 -1.39 -30.27 -17.88
N THR A 20 -1.33 -31.29 -18.75
CA THR A 20 -2.04 -32.58 -18.60
C THR A 20 -1.64 -33.35 -17.34
N ASN A 21 -0.36 -33.33 -16.99
CA ASN A 21 0.13 -33.95 -15.75
C ASN A 21 -0.36 -33.19 -14.51
N CYS A 22 -0.48 -31.86 -14.60
CA CYS A 22 -1.03 -31.05 -13.52
C CYS A 22 -2.54 -31.24 -13.37
N ASP A 23 -3.27 -31.35 -14.48
CA ASP A 23 -4.73 -31.55 -14.48
C ASP A 23 -5.14 -32.89 -13.86
N THR A 24 -4.29 -33.91 -13.93
CA THR A 24 -4.50 -35.21 -13.32
C THR A 24 -4.01 -35.24 -11.87
N LYS A 25 -2.74 -34.86 -11.64
CA LYS A 25 -2.11 -34.99 -10.32
C LYS A 25 -2.58 -33.99 -9.28
N ILE A 26 -2.93 -32.75 -9.66
CA ILE A 26 -3.39 -31.75 -8.68
C ILE A 26 -4.70 -32.19 -8.02
N PRO A 27 -5.75 -32.61 -8.75
CA PRO A 27 -6.97 -33.14 -8.13
C PRO A 27 -6.73 -34.41 -7.29
N GLU A 28 -5.85 -35.31 -7.74
CA GLU A 28 -5.47 -36.51 -6.97
C GLU A 28 -4.83 -36.13 -5.64
N CYS A 29 -3.87 -35.20 -5.64
CA CYS A 29 -3.22 -34.71 -4.43
C CYS A 29 -4.21 -34.00 -3.51
N LYS A 30 -5.17 -33.24 -4.05
CA LYS A 30 -6.25 -32.63 -3.27
C LYS A 30 -7.15 -33.68 -2.61
N LYS A 31 -7.47 -34.78 -3.31
CA LYS A 31 -8.22 -35.90 -2.72
C LYS A 31 -7.42 -36.59 -1.61
N LEU A 32 -6.17 -36.92 -1.86
CA LEU A 32 -5.27 -37.54 -0.87
C LEU A 32 -5.11 -36.68 0.40
N ALA A 33 -5.02 -35.36 0.23
CA ALA A 33 -4.99 -34.43 1.36
C ALA A 33 -6.28 -34.48 2.19
N ARG A 34 -7.45 -34.56 1.54
CA ARG A 34 -8.75 -34.70 2.22
C ARG A 34 -8.91 -36.06 2.93
N GLU A 35 -8.25 -37.10 2.44
CA GLU A 35 -8.15 -38.42 3.08
C GLU A 35 -7.18 -38.43 4.28
N GLY A 36 -6.56 -37.30 4.63
CA GLY A 36 -5.67 -37.15 5.78
C GLY A 36 -4.19 -37.44 5.49
N LYS A 37 -3.83 -37.75 4.23
CA LYS A 37 -2.43 -38.00 3.80
C LYS A 37 -1.78 -36.73 3.25
N LEU A 38 -1.74 -35.69 4.10
CA LEU A 38 -1.22 -34.37 3.70
C LEU A 38 0.24 -34.43 3.24
N HIS A 39 1.12 -35.10 3.99
CA HIS A 39 2.55 -35.17 3.67
C HIS A 39 2.80 -35.87 2.32
N ASP A 40 2.14 -37.00 2.06
CA ASP A 40 2.27 -37.72 0.79
C ASP A 40 1.80 -36.87 -0.40
N ALA A 41 0.70 -36.12 -0.24
CA ALA A 41 0.20 -35.22 -1.27
C ALA A 41 1.17 -34.06 -1.55
N LEU A 42 1.78 -33.50 -0.51
CA LEU A 42 2.77 -32.44 -0.63
C LEU A 42 4.04 -32.92 -1.31
N ASP A 43 4.55 -34.10 -0.95
CA ASP A 43 5.75 -34.68 -1.57
C ASP A 43 5.54 -34.95 -3.07
N GLN A 44 4.36 -35.45 -3.45
CA GLN A 44 3.99 -35.63 -4.86
C GLN A 44 3.96 -34.29 -5.63
N LEU A 45 3.39 -33.24 -5.04
CA LEU A 45 3.36 -31.91 -5.64
C LEU A 45 4.74 -31.25 -5.68
N LEU A 46 5.61 -31.48 -4.69
CA LEU A 46 6.99 -30.98 -4.70
C LEU A 46 7.85 -31.67 -5.76
N ALA A 47 7.58 -32.95 -6.06
CA ALA A 47 8.20 -33.66 -7.16
C ALA A 47 7.72 -33.11 -8.51
N LEU A 48 6.42 -32.83 -8.65
CA LEU A 48 5.84 -32.21 -9.84
C LEU A 48 6.39 -30.80 -10.05
N GLU A 49 6.49 -29.98 -8.99
CA GLU A 49 7.09 -28.64 -9.03
C GLU A 49 8.51 -28.68 -9.59
N LYS A 50 9.30 -29.68 -9.18
CA LYS A 50 10.68 -29.82 -9.66
C LYS A 50 10.69 -30.06 -11.18
N LEU A 51 9.79 -30.90 -11.68
CA LEU A 51 9.66 -31.19 -13.11
C LEU A 51 9.24 -29.94 -13.89
N THR A 52 8.13 -29.30 -13.51
CA THR A 52 7.60 -28.12 -14.19
C THR A 52 8.59 -26.95 -14.18
N ARG A 53 9.28 -26.73 -13.06
CA ARG A 53 10.32 -25.70 -12.93
C ARG A 53 11.53 -25.99 -13.80
N THR A 54 12.00 -27.24 -13.85
CA THR A 54 13.16 -27.61 -14.70
C THR A 54 12.86 -27.61 -16.20
N GLY A 55 11.58 -27.79 -16.56
CA GLY A 55 11.03 -27.64 -17.91
C GLY A 55 10.63 -26.20 -18.28
N ALA A 56 10.85 -25.23 -17.39
CA ALA A 56 10.53 -23.82 -17.59
C ALA A 56 9.05 -23.51 -17.90
N ASP A 57 8.14 -24.45 -17.61
CA ASP A 57 6.69 -24.27 -17.78
C ASP A 57 6.13 -23.39 -16.67
N MET A 58 5.86 -22.15 -17.03
CA MET A 58 5.44 -21.12 -16.10
C MET A 58 4.00 -21.32 -15.62
N ALA A 59 3.10 -21.75 -16.51
CA ALA A 59 1.69 -21.92 -16.20
C ALA A 59 1.50 -23.07 -15.21
N SER A 60 2.11 -24.22 -15.50
CA SER A 60 2.02 -25.40 -14.64
C SER A 60 2.73 -25.18 -13.31
N THR A 61 3.93 -24.59 -13.30
CA THR A 61 4.65 -24.31 -12.04
C THR A 61 3.83 -23.38 -11.14
N SER A 62 3.18 -22.36 -11.70
CA SER A 62 2.31 -21.46 -10.93
C SER A 62 1.13 -22.22 -10.31
N ARG A 63 0.47 -23.08 -11.08
CA ARG A 63 -0.67 -23.89 -10.61
C ARG A 63 -0.25 -24.86 -9.50
N VAL A 64 0.91 -25.49 -9.62
CA VAL A 64 1.43 -26.41 -8.60
C VAL A 64 1.74 -25.66 -7.29
N LEU A 65 2.39 -24.49 -7.36
CA LEU A 65 2.65 -23.67 -6.18
C LEU A 65 1.37 -23.25 -5.47
N VAL A 66 0.36 -22.80 -6.22
CA VAL A 66 -0.95 -22.45 -5.67
C VAL A 66 -1.62 -23.67 -5.05
N ALA A 67 -1.61 -24.82 -5.72
CA ALA A 67 -2.19 -26.06 -5.21
C ALA A 67 -1.55 -26.53 -3.88
N ILE A 68 -0.23 -26.39 -3.73
CA ILE A 68 0.47 -26.68 -2.47
C ILE A 68 -0.08 -25.79 -1.34
N CYS A 69 -0.26 -24.49 -1.61
CA CYS A 69 -0.77 -23.55 -0.62
C CYS A 69 -2.25 -23.80 -0.30
N GLU A 70 -3.08 -24.11 -1.31
CA GLU A 70 -4.50 -24.45 -1.15
C GLU A 70 -4.69 -25.71 -0.30
N ILE A 71 -3.88 -26.75 -0.50
CA ILE A 71 -3.96 -27.98 0.30
C ILE A 71 -3.64 -27.71 1.78
N CYS A 72 -2.62 -26.88 2.05
CA CYS A 72 -2.29 -26.50 3.43
C CYS A 72 -3.43 -25.68 4.06
N LEU A 73 -4.11 -24.84 3.28
CA LEU A 73 -5.27 -24.07 3.71
C LEU A 73 -6.49 -24.98 3.99
N GLU A 74 -6.84 -25.90 3.09
CA GLU A 74 -7.95 -26.86 3.28
C GLU A 74 -7.75 -27.72 4.53
N ALA A 75 -6.50 -28.12 4.80
CA ALA A 75 -6.14 -28.87 5.99
C ALA A 75 -6.03 -28.00 7.27
N LYS A 76 -6.25 -26.68 7.17
CA LYS A 76 -6.07 -25.70 8.26
C LYS A 76 -4.69 -25.74 8.93
N ASN A 77 -3.67 -26.23 8.22
CA ASN A 77 -2.31 -26.32 8.74
C ASN A 77 -1.47 -25.11 8.29
N TRP A 78 -1.62 -24.01 9.03
CA TRP A 78 -0.94 -22.74 8.75
C TRP A 78 0.58 -22.81 8.98
N ALA A 79 1.05 -23.68 9.87
CA ALA A 79 2.48 -23.88 10.08
C ALA A 79 3.13 -24.49 8.84
N ALA A 80 2.55 -25.57 8.30
CA ALA A 80 3.01 -26.18 7.06
C ALA A 80 2.92 -25.20 5.87
N LEU A 81 1.86 -24.39 5.79
CA LEU A 81 1.73 -23.34 4.78
C LEU A 81 2.93 -22.38 4.82
N ASN A 82 3.27 -21.85 5.99
CA ASN A 82 4.38 -20.92 6.16
C ASN A 82 5.73 -21.55 5.77
N GLU A 83 5.98 -22.79 6.20
CA GLU A 83 7.19 -23.54 5.84
C GLU A 83 7.31 -23.73 4.32
N HIS A 84 6.22 -24.13 3.66
CA HIS A 84 6.22 -24.33 2.21
C HIS A 84 6.37 -23.01 1.43
N ILE A 85 5.75 -21.91 1.87
CA ILE A 85 5.95 -20.59 1.28
C ILE A 85 7.43 -20.19 1.32
N VAL A 86 8.09 -20.37 2.48
CA VAL A 86 9.52 -20.08 2.64
C VAL A 86 10.37 -20.99 1.76
N LEU A 87 10.09 -22.30 1.75
CA LEU A 87 10.80 -23.29 0.97
C LEU A 87 10.73 -22.97 -0.53
N LEU A 88 9.54 -22.77 -1.06
CA LEU A 88 9.28 -22.55 -2.49
C LEU A 88 9.85 -21.20 -2.97
N SER A 89 9.84 -20.19 -2.10
CA SER A 89 10.46 -18.88 -2.33
C SER A 89 11.99 -18.94 -2.41
N LYS A 90 12.63 -19.78 -1.59
CA LYS A 90 14.10 -19.91 -1.51
C LYS A 90 14.67 -20.92 -2.53
N ARG A 91 13.83 -21.67 -3.25
CA ARG A 91 14.30 -22.65 -4.26
C ARG A 91 15.09 -21.96 -5.37
N ARG A 92 16.28 -22.51 -5.67
CA ARG A 92 17.14 -22.02 -6.75
C ARG A 92 16.44 -22.11 -8.11
N SER A 93 16.53 -21.04 -8.88
CA SER A 93 15.93 -20.92 -10.22
C SER A 93 14.40 -21.09 -10.23
N GLN A 94 13.72 -20.61 -9.18
CA GLN A 94 12.26 -20.52 -9.21
C GLN A 94 11.81 -19.44 -10.20
N LEU A 95 10.72 -19.70 -10.91
CA LEU A 95 10.14 -18.78 -11.89
C LEU A 95 9.48 -17.59 -11.18
N LYS A 96 9.85 -16.35 -11.59
CA LYS A 96 9.38 -15.11 -10.94
C LYS A 96 7.85 -15.01 -10.91
N GLN A 97 7.19 -15.23 -12.05
CA GLN A 97 5.73 -15.16 -12.14
C GLN A 97 5.03 -16.23 -11.30
N ALA A 98 5.65 -17.40 -11.15
CA ALA A 98 5.11 -18.48 -10.34
C ALA A 98 5.12 -18.10 -8.84
N VAL A 99 6.18 -17.44 -8.37
CA VAL A 99 6.23 -16.83 -7.03
C VAL A 99 5.22 -15.70 -6.88
N THR A 100 5.06 -14.83 -7.89
CA THR A 100 4.07 -13.73 -7.85
C THR A 100 2.65 -14.29 -7.64
N LYS A 101 2.23 -15.27 -8.45
CA LYS A 101 0.90 -15.89 -8.32
C LYS A 101 0.71 -16.58 -6.97
N MET A 102 1.72 -17.31 -6.50
CA MET A 102 1.70 -17.94 -5.18
C MET A 102 1.48 -16.91 -4.06
N VAL A 103 2.25 -15.81 -4.08
CA VAL A 103 2.14 -14.74 -3.07
C VAL A 103 0.78 -14.05 -3.13
N GLN A 104 0.27 -13.74 -4.33
CA GLN A 104 -1.05 -13.12 -4.50
C GLN A 104 -2.18 -13.98 -3.95
N GLU A 105 -2.15 -15.29 -4.21
CA GLU A 105 -3.12 -16.22 -3.63
C GLU A 105 -2.99 -16.28 -2.10
N CYS A 106 -1.75 -16.35 -1.57
CA CYS A 106 -1.53 -16.35 -0.13
C CYS A 106 -1.99 -15.04 0.55
N CYS A 107 -1.89 -13.89 -0.13
CA CYS A 107 -2.44 -12.62 0.37
C CYS A 107 -3.95 -12.73 0.60
N SER A 108 -4.69 -13.43 -0.27
CA SER A 108 -6.13 -13.64 -0.10
C SER A 108 -6.48 -14.57 1.07
N TYR A 109 -5.53 -15.41 1.50
CA TYR A 109 -5.74 -16.33 2.62
C TYR A 109 -5.65 -15.64 3.97
N VAL A 110 -4.99 -14.48 4.02
CA VAL A 110 -4.91 -13.63 5.23
C VAL A 110 -6.31 -13.24 5.71
N ASP A 111 -7.30 -13.08 4.81
CA ASP A 111 -8.69 -12.79 5.18
C ASP A 111 -9.44 -14.00 5.74
N LYS A 112 -8.94 -15.22 5.49
CA LYS A 112 -9.61 -16.48 5.87
C LYS A 112 -9.03 -17.09 7.14
N THR A 113 -8.05 -16.43 7.77
CA THR A 113 -7.43 -16.95 9.00
C THR A 113 -8.41 -16.90 10.17
N PRO A 114 -8.47 -17.95 11.01
CA PRO A 114 -9.38 -18.00 12.15
C PRO A 114 -8.97 -17.05 13.28
N ASP A 115 -7.67 -16.89 13.50
CA ASP A 115 -7.11 -16.19 14.66
C ASP A 115 -6.18 -15.05 14.24
N LYS A 116 -6.18 -13.96 15.03
CA LYS A 116 -5.29 -12.81 14.83
C LYS A 116 -3.80 -13.22 14.86
N GLU A 117 -3.41 -14.12 15.75
CA GLU A 117 -2.01 -14.57 15.87
C GLU A 117 -1.55 -15.30 14.59
N THR A 118 -2.39 -16.18 14.06
CA THR A 118 -2.14 -16.90 12.81
C THR A 118 -2.06 -15.94 11.62
N MET A 119 -2.92 -14.92 11.60
CA MET A 119 -2.89 -13.84 10.61
C MET A 119 -1.55 -13.10 10.63
N VAL A 120 -1.08 -12.68 11.80
CA VAL A 120 0.20 -11.97 11.96
C VAL A 120 1.38 -12.84 11.50
N LYS A 121 1.44 -14.11 11.90
CA LYS A 121 2.51 -15.04 11.48
C LYS A 121 2.56 -15.25 9.97
N LEU A 122 1.41 -15.36 9.31
CA LEU A 122 1.33 -15.48 7.85
C LEU A 122 1.81 -14.19 7.17
N ILE A 123 1.39 -13.02 7.66
CA ILE A 123 1.83 -11.73 7.13
C ILE A 123 3.34 -11.56 7.28
N GLU A 124 3.92 -11.88 8.45
CA GLU A 124 5.36 -11.81 8.68
C GLU A 124 6.14 -12.73 7.75
N THR A 125 5.65 -13.96 7.55
CA THR A 125 6.24 -14.92 6.62
C THR A 125 6.24 -14.37 5.18
N LEU A 126 5.12 -13.82 4.72
CA LEU A 126 5.00 -13.22 3.40
C LEU A 126 5.86 -11.96 3.25
N ARG A 127 5.97 -11.11 4.29
CA ARG A 127 6.87 -9.94 4.29
C ARG A 127 8.33 -10.36 4.17
N SER A 128 8.77 -11.42 4.86
CA SER A 128 10.13 -11.95 4.75
C SER A 128 10.41 -12.54 3.36
N VAL A 129 9.44 -13.25 2.78
CA VAL A 129 9.58 -13.89 1.46
C VAL A 129 9.57 -12.91 0.31
N THR A 130 8.91 -11.75 0.46
CA THR A 130 8.82 -10.69 -0.54
C THR A 130 9.95 -9.65 -0.44
N GLU A 131 10.80 -9.75 0.60
CA GLU A 131 11.93 -8.85 0.78
C GLU A 131 12.95 -8.95 -0.36
N GLY A 132 13.38 -7.80 -0.88
CA GLY A 132 14.35 -7.71 -1.99
C GLY A 132 13.82 -8.11 -3.37
N LYS A 133 12.53 -8.45 -3.50
CA LYS A 133 11.94 -8.88 -4.78
C LYS A 133 11.06 -7.80 -5.40
N ILE A 134 11.61 -7.10 -6.40
CA ILE A 134 10.94 -5.99 -7.10
C ILE A 134 9.57 -6.39 -7.69
N TYR A 135 9.42 -7.64 -8.14
CA TYR A 135 8.20 -8.12 -8.81
C TYR A 135 7.04 -8.47 -7.86
N VAL A 136 7.22 -8.34 -6.54
CA VAL A 136 6.18 -8.52 -5.51
C VAL A 136 6.19 -7.37 -4.49
N GLU A 137 6.77 -6.22 -4.86
CA GLU A 137 6.87 -5.05 -3.97
C GLU A 137 5.50 -4.47 -3.59
N VAL A 138 4.53 -4.49 -4.51
CA VAL A 138 3.15 -4.03 -4.28
C VAL A 138 2.46 -4.90 -3.22
N GLU A 139 2.58 -6.23 -3.33
CA GLU A 139 2.00 -7.15 -2.36
C GLU A 139 2.64 -6.96 -0.97
N ARG A 140 3.96 -6.76 -0.92
CA ARG A 140 4.68 -6.44 0.33
C ARG A 140 4.14 -5.15 0.95
N ALA A 141 3.89 -4.11 0.15
CA ALA A 141 3.36 -2.84 0.64
C ALA A 141 1.98 -3.01 1.28
N ARG A 142 1.07 -3.73 0.61
CA ARG A 142 -0.28 -4.03 1.10
C ARG A 142 -0.28 -4.85 2.39
N LEU A 143 0.53 -5.92 2.43
CA LEU A 143 0.68 -6.76 3.62
C LEU A 143 1.22 -5.97 4.82
N THR A 144 2.18 -5.10 4.58
CA THR A 144 2.76 -4.25 5.64
C THR A 144 1.76 -3.22 6.15
N HIS A 145 0.98 -2.60 5.25
CA HIS A 145 -0.11 -1.71 5.65
C HIS A 145 -1.13 -2.42 6.54
N ARG A 146 -1.50 -3.65 6.18
CA ARG A 146 -2.39 -4.47 6.98
C ARG A 146 -1.81 -4.82 8.35
N LEU A 147 -0.54 -5.20 8.42
CA LEU A 147 0.16 -5.45 9.69
C LEU A 147 0.17 -4.20 10.59
N ALA A 148 0.41 -3.03 10.01
CA ALA A 148 0.41 -1.78 10.75
C ALA A 148 -0.97 -1.47 11.35
N LYS A 149 -2.04 -1.70 10.58
CA LYS A 149 -3.42 -1.53 11.07
C LYS A 149 -3.73 -2.48 12.22
N ILE A 150 -3.32 -3.74 12.14
CA ILE A 150 -3.49 -4.72 13.23
C ILE A 150 -2.77 -4.24 14.51
N LYS A 151 -1.51 -3.81 14.38
CA LYS A 151 -0.73 -3.28 15.51
C LYS A 151 -1.37 -2.04 16.12
N GLU A 152 -1.93 -1.17 15.28
CA GLU A 152 -2.65 0.01 15.75
C GLU A 152 -3.93 -0.34 16.51
N GLU A 153 -4.71 -1.31 16.01
CA GLU A 153 -5.90 -1.83 16.71
C GLU A 153 -5.54 -2.47 18.06
N ASP A 154 -4.35 -3.07 18.16
CA ASP A 154 -3.80 -3.60 19.41
C ASP A 154 -3.19 -2.51 20.33
N GLY A 155 -3.24 -1.23 19.91
CA GLY A 155 -2.73 -0.08 20.66
C GLY A 155 -1.23 0.19 20.50
N ASP A 156 -0.51 -0.60 19.71
CA ASP A 156 0.91 -0.40 19.42
C ASP A 156 1.13 0.53 18.22
N ILE A 157 0.86 1.82 18.45
CA ILE A 157 1.09 2.90 17.46
C ILE A 157 2.57 3.00 17.08
N ASN A 158 3.47 2.75 18.04
CA ASN A 158 4.91 2.84 17.81
C ASN A 158 5.41 1.76 16.85
N GLY A 159 4.97 0.51 17.06
CA GLY A 159 5.29 -0.60 16.19
C GLY A 159 4.60 -0.48 14.82
N ALA A 160 3.36 0.02 14.77
CA ALA A 160 2.67 0.32 13.52
C ALA A 160 3.44 1.35 12.67
N ALA A 161 3.87 2.46 13.29
CA ALA A 161 4.67 3.48 12.62
C ALA A 161 6.02 2.94 12.14
N ALA A 162 6.74 2.18 12.98
CA ALA A 162 8.03 1.60 12.60
C ALA A 162 7.91 0.69 11.37
N VAL A 163 6.93 -0.21 11.37
CA VAL A 163 6.66 -1.15 10.26
C VAL A 163 6.31 -0.42 8.97
N MET A 164 5.51 0.65 9.04
CA MET A 164 5.15 1.44 7.85
C MET A 164 6.33 2.24 7.31
N LEU A 165 7.21 2.75 8.18
CA LEU A 165 8.37 3.57 7.78
C LEU A 165 9.51 2.77 7.17
N GLU A 166 9.55 1.44 7.38
CA GLU A 166 10.47 0.55 6.67
C GLU A 166 10.23 0.55 5.15
N LEU A 167 9.00 0.87 4.70
CA LEU A 167 8.65 0.91 3.29
C LEU A 167 9.00 2.24 2.66
N GLN A 168 9.86 2.19 1.64
CA GLN A 168 10.14 3.33 0.75
C GLN A 168 9.18 3.30 -0.45
N VAL A 169 7.90 3.55 -0.17
CA VAL A 169 6.79 3.44 -1.13
C VAL A 169 6.98 4.35 -2.35
N GLU A 170 7.69 5.47 -2.18
CA GLU A 170 8.06 6.41 -3.24
C GLU A 170 8.89 5.77 -4.37
N THR A 171 9.65 4.71 -4.07
CA THR A 171 10.56 4.05 -5.03
C THR A 171 9.88 2.99 -5.89
N TYR A 172 8.67 2.54 -5.52
CA TYR A 172 8.01 1.40 -6.18
C TYR A 172 7.47 1.78 -7.55
N GLY A 173 8.19 1.48 -8.62
CA GLY A 173 7.80 1.83 -9.99
C GLY A 173 6.49 1.19 -10.45
N SER A 174 6.17 0.00 -9.93
CA SER A 174 5.00 -0.79 -10.35
C SER A 174 3.68 -0.39 -9.68
N MET A 175 3.73 0.45 -8.63
CA MET A 175 2.55 0.81 -7.84
C MET A 175 1.85 2.07 -8.39
N SER A 176 0.52 2.09 -8.32
CA SER A 176 -0.28 3.23 -8.80
C SER A 176 0.02 4.51 -7.99
N ARG A 177 -0.05 5.67 -8.64
CA ARG A 177 0.20 6.97 -7.97
C ARG A 177 -0.77 7.23 -6.81
N ARG A 178 -2.03 6.79 -6.93
CA ARG A 178 -3.05 6.90 -5.87
C ARG A 178 -2.68 6.06 -4.65
N GLU A 179 -2.35 4.78 -4.88
CA GLU A 179 -1.98 3.86 -3.79
C GLU A 179 -0.70 4.34 -3.09
N LYS A 180 0.24 4.94 -3.84
CA LYS A 180 1.44 5.60 -3.26
C LYS A 180 1.03 6.74 -2.33
N ALA A 181 0.21 7.66 -2.80
CA ALA A 181 -0.24 8.79 -2.00
C ALA A 181 -0.95 8.30 -0.73
N SER A 182 -1.87 7.35 -0.85
CA SER A 182 -2.59 6.77 0.29
C SER A 182 -1.65 6.19 1.36
N LEU A 183 -0.67 5.37 0.95
CA LEU A 183 0.29 4.78 1.89
C LEU A 183 1.23 5.82 2.53
N ILE A 184 1.63 6.85 1.79
CA ILE A 184 2.44 7.95 2.35
C ILE A 184 1.62 8.79 3.36
N LEU A 185 0.34 9.02 3.09
CA LEU A 185 -0.55 9.70 4.04
C LEU A 185 -0.74 8.89 5.33
N GLU A 186 -0.86 7.57 5.22
CA GLU A 186 -0.90 6.70 6.40
C GLU A 186 0.41 6.73 7.21
N GLN A 187 1.57 6.80 6.54
CA GLN A 187 2.84 7.04 7.23
C GLN A 187 2.84 8.37 7.99
N MET A 188 2.33 9.45 7.38
CA MET A 188 2.21 10.77 8.03
C MET A 188 1.29 10.71 9.25
N ARG A 189 0.12 10.07 9.12
CA ARG A 189 -0.86 9.92 10.19
C ARG A 189 -0.29 9.17 11.39
N LEU A 190 0.40 8.04 11.16
CA LEU A 190 1.04 7.28 12.21
C LEU A 190 2.19 8.05 12.88
N CYS A 191 2.95 8.85 12.12
CA CYS A 191 3.99 9.71 12.69
C CYS A 191 3.40 10.83 13.56
N LEU A 192 2.28 11.44 13.14
CA LEU A 192 1.55 12.43 13.94
C LEU A 192 0.98 11.82 15.22
N ALA A 193 0.40 10.61 15.14
CA ALA A 193 -0.08 9.89 16.32
C ALA A 193 1.06 9.60 17.32
N LYS A 194 2.27 9.35 16.82
CA LYS A 194 3.49 9.20 17.62
C LYS A 194 4.08 10.54 18.11
N LYS A 195 3.55 11.68 17.66
CA LYS A 195 4.09 13.04 17.90
C LYS A 195 5.49 13.26 17.32
N ASP A 196 5.82 12.58 16.23
CA ASP A 196 7.08 12.72 15.51
C ASP A 196 6.97 13.72 14.35
N PHE A 197 6.89 15.01 14.70
CA PHE A 197 6.63 16.09 13.75
C PHE A 197 7.74 16.29 12.73
N MET A 198 9.01 16.12 13.12
CA MET A 198 10.14 16.20 12.19
C MET A 198 10.06 15.14 11.09
N ARG A 199 9.72 13.89 11.44
CA ARG A 199 9.54 12.86 10.42
C ARG A 199 8.33 13.13 9.54
N THR A 200 7.21 13.60 10.10
CA THR A 200 6.04 13.98 9.31
C THR A 200 6.39 15.04 8.27
N GLN A 201 7.20 16.06 8.61
CA GLN A 201 7.69 17.07 7.65
C GLN A 201 8.51 16.45 6.51
N ILE A 202 9.39 15.49 6.82
CA ILE A 202 10.21 14.80 5.82
C ILE A 202 9.34 13.97 4.88
N ILE A 203 8.34 13.27 5.41
CA ILE A 203 7.43 12.43 4.64
C ILE A 203 6.50 13.28 3.77
N ALA A 204 6.02 14.42 4.27
CA ALA A 204 5.17 15.35 3.50
C ALA A 204 5.84 15.79 2.19
N LYS A 205 7.16 16.04 2.21
CA LYS A 205 7.95 16.42 1.01
C LYS A 205 8.00 15.34 -0.07
N LYS A 206 7.66 14.08 0.27
CA LYS A 206 7.63 12.97 -0.69
C LYS A 206 6.39 13.01 -1.60
N ILE A 207 5.33 13.69 -1.17
CA ILE A 207 4.11 13.83 -1.97
C ILE A 207 4.26 15.04 -2.89
N ASN A 208 4.05 14.84 -4.19
CA ASN A 208 4.00 15.94 -5.14
C ASN A 208 2.61 16.60 -5.10
N VAL A 209 2.53 17.85 -4.63
CA VAL A 209 1.25 18.59 -4.51
C VAL A 209 0.52 18.74 -5.86
N LYS A 210 1.25 18.71 -7.00
CA LYS A 210 0.64 18.70 -8.34
C LYS A 210 -0.19 17.45 -8.62
N PHE A 211 -0.03 16.39 -7.85
CA PHE A 211 -0.90 15.21 -7.95
C PHE A 211 -2.35 15.52 -7.58
N PHE A 212 -2.57 16.50 -6.70
CA PHE A 212 -3.89 16.88 -6.20
C PHE A 212 -4.61 17.93 -7.06
N SER A 213 -4.05 18.32 -8.20
CA SER A 213 -4.68 19.29 -9.11
C SER A 213 -5.69 18.65 -10.06
N ASP A 214 -5.84 17.32 -10.04
CA ASP A 214 -6.84 16.64 -10.86
C ASP A 214 -8.21 16.73 -10.18
N GLU A 215 -9.05 17.65 -10.65
CA GLU A 215 -10.36 17.96 -10.07
C GLU A 215 -11.43 16.92 -10.42
N ASN A 216 -11.21 16.07 -11.42
CA ASN A 216 -12.24 15.15 -11.93
C ASN A 216 -12.37 13.83 -11.15
N ASP A 217 -11.48 13.57 -10.18
CA ASP A 217 -11.43 12.29 -9.45
C ASP A 217 -11.80 12.51 -7.97
N GLU A 218 -12.98 12.04 -7.56
CA GLU A 218 -13.46 12.19 -6.17
C GLU A 218 -12.52 11.56 -5.14
N GLU A 219 -11.82 10.48 -5.51
CA GLU A 219 -10.86 9.83 -4.62
C GLU A 219 -9.61 10.69 -4.42
N THR A 220 -9.11 11.37 -5.46
CA THR A 220 -7.97 12.29 -5.32
C THR A 220 -8.33 13.52 -4.51
N GLN A 221 -9.57 14.01 -4.64
CA GLN A 221 -10.09 15.08 -3.78
C GLN A 221 -10.13 14.64 -2.31
N THR A 222 -10.60 13.42 -2.04
CA THR A 222 -10.61 12.87 -0.67
C THR A 222 -9.20 12.74 -0.10
N LEU A 223 -8.24 12.29 -0.92
CA LEU A 223 -6.82 12.23 -0.52
C LEU A 223 -6.22 13.63 -0.30
N LYS A 224 -6.60 14.62 -1.12
CA LYS A 224 -6.19 16.03 -0.96
C LYS A 224 -6.65 16.59 0.37
N LEU A 225 -7.91 16.36 0.74
CA LEU A 225 -8.46 16.81 2.03
C LEU A 225 -7.71 16.16 3.20
N LYS A 226 -7.52 14.83 3.16
CA LYS A 226 -6.74 14.11 4.17
C LYS A 226 -5.30 14.65 4.29
N TYR A 227 -4.64 14.93 3.16
CA TYR A 227 -3.30 15.51 3.15
C TYR A 227 -3.27 16.86 3.88
N TYR A 228 -4.17 17.78 3.52
CA TYR A 228 -4.19 19.10 4.13
C TYR A 228 -4.61 19.06 5.59
N ASP A 229 -5.49 18.15 6.01
CA ASP A 229 -5.84 17.97 7.42
C ASP A 229 -4.61 17.59 8.27
N LEU A 230 -3.81 16.62 7.81
CA LEU A 230 -2.57 16.22 8.48
C LEU A 230 -1.53 17.34 8.48
N MET A 231 -1.42 18.08 7.38
CA MET A 231 -0.53 19.24 7.28
C MET A 231 -0.97 20.40 8.21
N MET A 232 -2.27 20.63 8.35
CA MET A 232 -2.79 21.62 9.29
C MET A 232 -2.52 21.22 10.74
N GLU A 233 -2.63 19.94 11.08
CA GLU A 233 -2.26 19.47 12.42
C GLU A 233 -0.77 19.69 12.72
N LEU A 234 0.10 19.37 11.76
CA LEU A 234 1.54 19.65 11.85
C LEU A 234 1.81 21.16 12.02
N SER A 235 1.28 22.00 11.14
CA SER A 235 1.52 23.45 11.15
C SER A 235 0.94 24.13 12.39
N ARG A 236 -0.14 23.59 12.97
CA ARG A 236 -0.68 24.04 14.28
C ARG A 236 0.28 23.77 15.42
N HIS A 237 0.97 22.62 15.41
CA HIS A 237 1.95 22.30 16.44
C HIS A 237 3.19 23.19 16.36
N GLU A 238 3.69 23.45 15.15
CA GLU A 238 4.87 24.30 14.92
C GLU A 238 4.59 25.81 15.04
N GLY A 239 3.31 26.22 15.08
CA GLY A 239 2.92 27.63 15.12
C GLY A 239 3.04 28.36 13.78
N TRP A 240 3.04 27.63 12.66
CA TRP A 240 3.19 28.21 11.32
C TRP A 240 1.86 28.75 10.79
N HIS A 241 1.44 29.91 11.31
CA HIS A 241 0.16 30.55 10.98
C HIS A 241 -0.01 30.89 9.50
N LEU A 242 1.06 31.35 8.83
CA LEU A 242 1.03 31.67 7.40
C LEU A 242 0.79 30.42 6.54
N GLU A 243 1.41 29.31 6.91
CA GLU A 243 1.26 28.04 6.19
C GLU A 243 -0.13 27.43 6.43
N LEU A 244 -0.70 27.61 7.64
CA LEU A 244 -2.10 27.28 7.92
C LEU A 244 -3.07 28.06 7.03
N CYS A 245 -2.81 29.35 6.80
CA CYS A 245 -3.61 30.13 5.86
C CYS A 245 -3.54 29.52 4.44
N ARG A 246 -2.34 29.15 3.96
CA ARG A 246 -2.17 28.53 2.63
C ARG A 246 -2.88 27.19 2.52
N HIS A 247 -2.77 26.32 3.52
CA HIS A 247 -3.45 25.02 3.53
C HIS A 247 -4.97 25.18 3.52
N ASN A 248 -5.54 26.08 4.33
CA ASN A 248 -6.99 26.34 4.32
C ASN A 248 -7.46 26.90 2.96
N ARG A 249 -6.65 27.73 2.30
CA ARG A 249 -6.95 28.19 0.93
C ARG A 249 -6.93 27.06 -0.09
N ALA A 250 -5.93 26.19 -0.05
CA ALA A 250 -5.86 25.04 -0.96
C ALA A 250 -7.03 24.05 -0.76
N VAL A 251 -7.56 23.96 0.46
CA VAL A 251 -8.78 23.21 0.78
C VAL A 251 -10.01 23.88 0.15
N LEU A 252 -10.15 25.21 0.23
CA LEU A 252 -11.24 25.97 -0.39
C LEU A 252 -11.32 25.83 -1.91
N GLU A 253 -10.18 25.68 -2.57
CA GLU A 253 -10.11 25.45 -4.03
C GLU A 253 -10.69 24.07 -4.43
N THR A 254 -10.93 23.17 -3.49
CA THR A 254 -11.44 21.82 -3.78
C THR A 254 -12.95 21.86 -4.06
N PRO A 255 -13.43 21.31 -5.19
CA PRO A 255 -14.85 21.37 -5.59
C PRO A 255 -15.81 20.90 -4.48
N ALA A 256 -15.52 19.78 -3.84
CA ALA A 256 -16.33 19.23 -2.74
C ALA A 256 -16.50 20.18 -1.52
N VAL A 257 -15.55 21.09 -1.29
CA VAL A 257 -15.62 22.10 -0.21
C VAL A 257 -16.26 23.39 -0.70
N ARG A 258 -16.06 23.73 -1.98
CA ARG A 258 -16.63 24.94 -2.59
C ARG A 258 -18.14 24.87 -2.71
N GLU A 259 -18.67 23.69 -3.00
CA GLU A 259 -20.12 23.44 -3.16
C GLU A 259 -20.88 23.42 -1.82
N ASP A 260 -20.20 23.06 -0.73
CA ASP A 260 -20.78 22.99 0.62
C ASP A 260 -20.63 24.33 1.37
N PRO A 261 -21.72 25.09 1.61
CA PRO A 261 -21.65 26.43 2.18
C PRO A 261 -21.10 26.44 3.61
N GLU A 262 -21.36 25.41 4.42
CA GLU A 262 -20.90 25.35 5.81
C GLU A 262 -19.38 25.09 5.89
N LYS A 263 -18.89 24.14 5.08
CA LYS A 263 -17.45 23.84 5.00
C LYS A 263 -16.68 24.99 4.38
N ARG A 264 -17.24 25.63 3.35
CA ARG A 264 -16.69 26.85 2.75
C ARG A 264 -16.56 27.97 3.78
N HIS A 265 -17.63 28.27 4.51
CA HIS A 265 -17.61 29.28 5.56
C HIS A 265 -16.55 28.97 6.63
N THR A 266 -16.47 27.71 7.06
CA THR A 266 -15.52 27.28 8.09
C THR A 266 -14.06 27.42 7.63
N ALA A 267 -13.74 26.95 6.41
CA ALA A 267 -12.39 27.03 5.87
C ALA A 267 -11.96 28.48 5.59
N LEU A 268 -12.88 29.33 5.11
CA LEU A 268 -12.63 30.75 4.90
C LEU A 268 -12.39 31.50 6.21
N SER A 269 -13.25 31.26 7.21
CA SER A 269 -13.09 31.85 8.56
C SER A 269 -11.74 31.47 9.18
N ARG A 270 -11.33 30.19 9.06
CA ARG A 270 -10.03 29.72 9.53
C ARG A 270 -8.87 30.39 8.79
N ALA A 271 -8.97 30.51 7.46
CA ALA A 271 -7.94 31.17 6.65
C ALA A 271 -7.72 32.63 7.09
N VAL A 272 -8.78 33.40 7.31
CA VAL A 272 -8.70 34.78 7.79
C VAL A 272 -8.09 34.86 9.19
N LEU A 273 -8.57 34.06 10.13
CA LEU A 273 -8.06 34.07 11.51
C LEU A 273 -6.55 33.77 11.57
N TYR A 274 -6.09 32.77 10.82
CA TYR A 274 -4.65 32.46 10.78
C TYR A 274 -3.82 33.51 10.03
N LEU A 275 -4.41 34.25 9.08
CA LEU A 275 -3.74 35.36 8.42
C LEU A 275 -3.51 36.55 9.35
N ILE A 276 -4.47 36.85 10.23
CA ILE A 276 -4.35 37.91 11.25
C ILE A 276 -3.34 37.51 12.33
N LEU A 277 -3.31 36.23 12.72
CA LEU A 277 -2.36 35.70 13.70
C LEU A 277 -0.93 35.57 13.17
N ALA A 278 -0.73 35.60 11.84
CA ALA A 278 0.60 35.51 11.26
C ALA A 278 1.41 36.78 11.50
N SER A 279 2.72 36.63 11.66
CA SER A 279 3.63 37.78 11.78
C SER A 279 3.61 38.61 10.50
N HIS A 280 3.77 39.93 10.64
CA HIS A 280 3.78 40.86 9.51
C HIS A 280 5.02 40.69 8.64
N GLU A 281 4.89 39.83 7.65
CA GLU A 281 5.87 39.59 6.59
C GLU A 281 5.35 40.09 5.24
N PRO A 282 6.22 40.38 4.26
CA PRO A 282 5.77 40.77 2.91
C PRO A 282 4.85 39.72 2.26
N GLU A 283 5.03 38.44 2.60
CA GLU A 283 4.16 37.36 2.14
C GLU A 283 2.75 37.45 2.76
N GLN A 284 2.64 37.91 4.01
CA GLN A 284 1.37 38.12 4.70
C GLN A 284 0.59 39.26 4.03
N ALA A 285 1.27 40.35 3.66
CA ALA A 285 0.65 41.47 2.94
C ALA A 285 0.10 41.04 1.56
N ASP A 286 0.86 40.28 0.77
CA ASP A 286 0.40 39.75 -0.53
C ASP A 286 -0.79 38.79 -0.38
N LEU A 287 -0.74 37.88 0.60
CA LEU A 287 -1.86 36.99 0.93
C LEU A 287 -3.11 37.79 1.33
N THR A 288 -2.94 38.87 2.08
CA THR A 288 -4.02 39.77 2.52
C THR A 288 -4.68 40.47 1.34
N HIS A 289 -3.89 41.05 0.43
CA HIS A 289 -4.45 41.69 -0.77
C HIS A 289 -5.21 40.70 -1.66
N ARG A 290 -4.69 39.47 -1.82
CA ARG A 290 -5.39 38.43 -2.60
C ARG A 290 -6.68 37.96 -1.95
N LEU A 291 -6.72 37.90 -0.62
CA LEU A 291 -7.89 37.42 0.11
C LEU A 291 -8.97 38.51 0.20
N LEU A 292 -8.59 39.79 0.30
CA LEU A 292 -9.49 40.94 0.18
C LEU A 292 -10.07 41.12 -1.23
N ALA A 293 -9.34 40.69 -2.27
CA ALA A 293 -9.81 40.73 -3.66
C ALA A 293 -10.78 39.58 -4.00
N ASP A 294 -10.91 38.58 -3.13
CA ASP A 294 -11.76 37.42 -3.38
C ASP A 294 -13.22 37.73 -3.02
N LYS A 295 -14.12 37.61 -4.00
CA LYS A 295 -15.57 37.88 -3.83
C LYS A 295 -16.22 36.96 -2.81
N MET A 296 -15.60 35.81 -2.52
CA MET A 296 -16.06 34.84 -1.53
C MET A 296 -16.00 35.41 -0.10
N LEU A 297 -15.19 36.45 0.13
CA LEU A 297 -15.10 37.14 1.42
C LEU A 297 -16.32 38.03 1.72
N ASP A 298 -17.05 38.47 0.68
CA ASP A 298 -18.27 39.26 0.84
C ASP A 298 -19.42 38.44 1.47
N GLU A 299 -19.31 37.11 1.48
CA GLU A 299 -20.25 36.21 2.16
C GLU A 299 -20.10 36.22 3.68
N ILE A 300 -18.96 36.71 4.23
CA ILE A 300 -18.73 36.80 5.68
C ILE A 300 -18.34 38.23 6.09
N PRO A 301 -19.33 39.15 6.21
CA PRO A 301 -19.07 40.56 6.47
C PRO A 301 -18.30 40.83 7.78
N ILE A 302 -18.44 39.95 8.79
CA ILE A 302 -17.84 40.11 10.12
C ILE A 302 -16.31 40.14 10.04
N TYR A 303 -15.70 39.25 9.24
CA TYR A 303 -14.24 39.15 9.12
C TYR A 303 -13.62 40.20 8.19
N LYS A 304 -14.44 40.87 7.37
CA LYS A 304 -13.96 41.93 6.47
C LYS A 304 -13.51 43.18 7.24
N TYR A 305 -14.09 43.42 8.42
CA TYR A 305 -13.71 44.54 9.29
C TYR A 305 -12.43 44.28 10.08
N ASP A 306 -12.11 43.03 10.42
CA ASP A 306 -10.94 42.66 11.23
C ASP A 306 -9.63 42.57 10.43
N ILE A 307 -9.71 42.58 9.09
CA ILE A 307 -8.54 42.56 8.19
C ILE A 307 -7.99 43.99 7.94
N TYR A 308 -8.79 45.03 8.18
CA TYR A 308 -8.41 46.45 8.07
C TYR A 308 -7.80 46.97 9.37
#